data_AF-A0A919M7T0-F1
#
_entry.id   AF-A0A919M7T0-F1
#
_cell.length_a   1.000
_cell.length_b   1.000
_cell.length_c   1.000
_cell.angle_alpha   90.00
_cell.angle_beta   90.00
_cell.angle_gamma   90.00
#
_symmetry.space_group_name_H-M   'P 1'
#
loop_
_entity.id
_entity.type
_entity.pdbx_description
1 polymer ?
#
loop_
_entity_poly.entity_id
_entity_poly.type
_entity_poly.pdbx_seq_one_letter_code
_entity_poly.pdbx_strand_id
1 'polypeptide(L)'
;MLALSACSPAKEATAPEVATLAGPSAAVSASPQSHRPRERLDTTPEEYEAMLAPYNKCIAEHGGMSRSAAAAGGAPKPASEKEVAKFDEANRICEPQYFPLPPWEKDPANPEAKDFARDVVKCLKGKGVKYVEVSDDGISIALGGDDNDARSISMGMDLIPGCERATAATRK
;
A
#
# COMPACT_ATOMS: atom_id res chain seq x y z
N MET A 1 46.26 62.51 35.14
CA MET A 1 47.20 62.69 34.01
C MET A 1 46.99 61.56 33.03
N LEU A 2 46.80 61.94 31.76
CA LEU A 2 46.99 61.20 30.51
C LEU A 2 46.32 59.83 30.28
N ALA A 3 45.56 59.82 29.20
CA ALA A 3 44.98 58.70 28.45
C ALA A 3 46.03 57.69 27.95
N LEU A 4 45.57 56.50 27.53
CA LEU A 4 45.84 55.96 26.20
C LEU A 4 44.80 54.91 25.79
N SER A 5 44.38 55.02 24.53
CA SER A 5 43.44 54.18 23.77
C SER A 5 44.15 52.95 23.20
N ALA A 6 43.45 51.81 23.08
CA ALA A 6 43.68 50.84 22.00
C ALA A 6 42.49 49.88 21.84
N CYS A 7 41.97 49.83 20.61
CA CYS A 7 40.92 48.94 20.12
C CYS A 7 41.58 47.75 19.40
N SER A 8 41.09 46.53 19.55
CA SER A 8 41.15 45.49 18.50
C SER A 8 40.13 44.37 18.72
N PRO A 9 39.51 43.85 17.64
CA PRO A 9 38.34 42.98 17.70
C PRO A 9 38.73 41.50 17.86
N ALA A 10 38.09 40.80 18.80
CA ALA A 10 38.16 39.35 18.84
C ALA A 10 37.07 38.75 17.95
N LYS A 11 37.50 38.49 16.70
CA LYS A 11 37.26 37.30 15.88
C LYS A 11 35.87 36.64 15.92
N GLU A 12 35.25 36.65 14.74
CA GLU A 12 34.07 35.90 14.29
C GLU A 12 33.86 34.55 14.98
N ALA A 13 32.63 34.35 15.44
CA ALA A 13 32.08 33.07 15.85
C ALA A 13 32.15 32.08 14.67
N THR A 14 33.06 31.13 14.75
CA THR A 14 33.10 29.98 13.85
C THR A 14 31.95 29.05 14.23
N ALA A 15 31.08 28.75 13.28
CA ALA A 15 29.96 27.83 13.42
C ALA A 15 30.46 26.43 13.83
N PRO A 16 29.69 25.66 14.63
CA PRO A 16 30.11 24.33 15.05
C PRO A 16 30.15 23.37 13.85
N GLU A 17 31.33 22.81 13.60
CA GLU A 17 31.58 21.77 12.62
C GLU A 17 31.08 20.43 13.17
N VAL A 18 29.99 19.91 12.59
CA VAL A 18 29.40 18.63 13.00
C VAL A 18 30.16 17.50 12.31
N ALA A 19 30.77 16.61 13.10
CA ALA A 19 31.53 15.47 12.59
C ALA A 19 30.62 14.51 11.80
N THR A 20 30.87 14.39 10.50
CA THR A 20 30.14 13.44 9.65
C THR A 20 30.84 12.08 9.76
N LEU A 21 30.19 11.09 10.38
CA LEU A 21 30.66 9.70 10.39
C LEU A 21 30.55 9.11 8.99
N ALA A 22 31.68 9.03 8.27
CA ALA A 22 31.80 8.25 7.04
C ALA A 22 31.98 6.77 7.40
N GLY A 23 30.86 6.06 7.62
CA GLY A 23 30.86 4.60 7.60
C GLY A 23 31.11 4.09 6.17
N PRO A 24 31.78 2.95 5.97
CA PRO A 24 31.94 2.37 4.65
C PRO A 24 30.55 2.12 4.06
N SER A 25 30.27 2.78 2.94
CA SER A 25 29.06 2.56 2.15
C SER A 25 29.12 1.12 1.64
N ALA A 26 28.49 0.21 2.37
CA ALA A 26 28.13 -1.07 1.80
C ALA A 26 27.29 -0.75 0.57
N ALA A 27 27.84 -1.03 -0.61
CA ALA A 27 27.07 -1.02 -1.84
C ALA A 27 25.97 -2.08 -1.67
N VAL A 28 24.82 -1.66 -1.15
CA VAL A 28 23.58 -2.37 -1.34
C VAL A 28 23.41 -2.37 -2.85
N SER A 29 23.63 -3.51 -3.49
CA SER A 29 23.13 -3.73 -4.84
C SER A 29 21.63 -3.55 -4.76
N ALA A 30 21.18 -2.32 -5.01
CA ALA A 30 19.79 -2.04 -5.24
C ALA A 30 19.45 -2.79 -6.52
N SER A 31 18.88 -3.99 -6.38
CA SER A 31 17.98 -4.52 -7.39
C SER A 31 17.10 -3.37 -7.84
N PRO A 32 16.89 -3.15 -9.15
CA PRO A 32 16.13 -2.02 -9.65
C PRO A 32 14.83 -1.97 -8.86
N GLN A 33 14.67 -0.93 -8.03
CA GLN A 33 13.54 -0.83 -7.12
C GLN A 33 12.28 -0.88 -7.99
N SER A 34 11.49 -1.94 -7.82
CA SER A 34 10.21 -2.06 -8.50
C SER A 34 9.41 -0.80 -8.14
N HIS A 35 9.07 0.02 -9.13
CA HIS A 35 8.41 1.32 -8.93
C HIS A 35 6.91 1.15 -8.62
N ARG A 36 6.54 0.07 -7.93
CA ARG A 36 5.16 -0.25 -7.58
C ARG A 36 4.68 0.78 -6.56
N PRO A 37 3.68 1.63 -6.89
CA PRO A 37 3.07 2.46 -5.87
C PRO A 37 2.43 1.56 -4.80
N ARG A 38 2.45 2.00 -3.56
CA ARG A 38 1.80 1.29 -2.45
C ARG A 38 0.49 1.97 -2.12
N GLU A 39 -0.59 1.19 -2.08
CA GLU A 39 -1.89 1.62 -1.60
C GLU A 39 -1.81 2.02 -0.11
N ARG A 40 -2.67 2.94 0.31
CA ARG A 40 -2.87 3.32 1.71
C ARG A 40 -4.27 2.90 2.16
N LEU A 41 -4.49 2.71 3.46
CA LEU A 41 -5.83 2.38 3.99
C LEU A 41 -6.90 3.47 3.72
N ASP A 42 -6.48 4.67 3.36
CA ASP A 42 -7.33 5.80 2.97
C ASP A 42 -7.26 6.11 1.46
N THR A 43 -6.62 5.25 0.65
CA THR A 43 -6.62 5.40 -0.80
C THR A 43 -8.04 5.33 -1.35
N THR A 44 -8.42 6.34 -2.14
CA THR A 44 -9.74 6.36 -2.78
C THR A 44 -9.75 5.46 -4.03
N PRO A 45 -10.93 5.03 -4.51
CA PRO A 45 -11.02 4.30 -5.77
C PRO A 45 -10.37 5.04 -6.96
N GLU A 46 -10.52 6.36 -7.02
CA GLU A 46 -9.93 7.20 -8.06
C GLU A 46 -8.41 7.28 -7.95
N GLU A 47 -7.88 7.39 -6.73
CA GLU A 47 -6.45 7.32 -6.48
C GLU A 47 -5.89 5.95 -6.88
N TYR A 48 -6.58 4.86 -6.53
CA TYR A 48 -6.18 3.51 -6.90
C TYR A 48 -6.17 3.30 -8.42
N GLU A 49 -7.19 3.77 -9.14
CA GLU A 49 -7.22 3.71 -10.61
C GLU A 49 -6.07 4.52 -11.23
N ALA A 50 -5.73 5.67 -10.66
CA ALA A 50 -4.57 6.44 -11.09
C ALA A 50 -3.26 5.68 -10.86
N MET A 51 -3.13 4.94 -9.75
CA MET A 51 -1.98 4.06 -9.49
C MET A 51 -1.87 2.91 -10.49
N LEU A 52 -2.98 2.45 -11.08
CA LEU A 52 -3.01 1.40 -12.10
C LEU A 52 -2.56 1.87 -13.49
N ALA A 53 -2.43 3.18 -13.74
CA ALA A 53 -2.10 3.70 -15.07
C ALA A 53 -0.81 3.09 -15.68
N PRO A 54 0.33 2.96 -14.94
CA PRO A 54 1.53 2.31 -15.48
C PRO A 54 1.33 0.82 -15.78
N TYR A 55 0.58 0.11 -14.92
CA TYR A 55 0.27 -1.30 -15.12
C TYR A 55 -0.61 -1.50 -16.36
N ASN A 56 -1.69 -0.73 -16.50
CA ASN A 56 -2.59 -0.80 -17.66
C ASN A 56 -1.85 -0.48 -18.97
N LYS A 57 -0.94 0.50 -18.96
CA LYS A 57 -0.08 0.80 -20.09
C LYS A 57 0.80 -0.40 -20.47
N CYS A 58 1.48 -1.01 -19.50
CA CYS A 58 2.31 -2.19 -19.74
C CYS A 58 1.49 -3.35 -20.33
N ILE A 59 0.31 -3.63 -19.77
CA ILE A 59 -0.57 -4.70 -20.28
C ILE A 59 -0.91 -4.47 -21.76
N ALA A 60 -1.26 -3.24 -22.13
CA ALA A 60 -1.57 -2.87 -23.51
C ALA A 60 -0.36 -3.00 -24.45
N GLU A 61 0.83 -2.57 -24.02
CA GLU A 61 2.08 -2.70 -24.79
C GLU A 61 2.45 -4.17 -25.06
N HIS A 62 2.12 -5.07 -24.15
CA HIS A 62 2.30 -6.52 -24.31
C HIS A 62 1.10 -7.23 -24.98
N GLY A 63 0.14 -6.47 -25.52
CA GLY A 63 -0.96 -7.00 -26.31
C GLY A 63 -2.09 -7.66 -25.50
N GLY A 64 -2.08 -7.49 -24.17
CA GLY A 64 -3.21 -7.79 -23.31
C GLY A 64 -4.24 -6.64 -23.34
N MET A 65 -5.50 -6.96 -23.05
CA MET A 65 -6.52 -5.93 -22.81
C MET A 65 -6.70 -5.79 -21.29
N SER A 66 -6.52 -4.58 -20.75
CA SER A 66 -6.88 -4.32 -19.35
C SER A 66 -8.40 -4.42 -19.18
N ARG A 67 -8.86 -4.79 -17.96
CA ARG A 67 -10.29 -4.84 -17.65
C ARG A 67 -11.01 -3.51 -17.91
N SER A 68 -10.32 -2.38 -17.74
CA SER A 68 -10.87 -1.05 -18.03
C SER A 68 -11.11 -0.81 -19.51
N ALA A 69 -10.25 -1.32 -20.40
CA ALA A 69 -10.43 -1.21 -21.85
C ALA A 69 -11.56 -2.11 -22.39
N ALA A 70 -11.81 -3.26 -21.76
CA ALA A 70 -12.87 -4.19 -22.17
C ALA A 70 -14.29 -3.65 -21.98
N ALA A 71 -14.48 -2.64 -21.12
CA ALA A 71 -15.79 -2.03 -20.84
C ALA A 71 -16.22 -0.96 -21.88
N ALA A 72 -15.33 -0.52 -22.78
CA ALA A 72 -15.55 0.64 -23.63
C ALA A 72 -16.32 0.38 -24.94
N GLY A 73 -16.86 -0.83 -25.19
CA GLY A 73 -17.27 -1.24 -26.54
C GLY A 73 -18.55 -2.07 -26.72
N GLY A 74 -19.36 -2.30 -25.69
CA GLY A 74 -20.62 -3.04 -25.82
C GLY A 74 -20.93 -3.92 -24.61
N ALA A 75 -22.03 -4.70 -24.70
CA ALA A 75 -22.43 -5.63 -23.65
C ALA A 75 -21.25 -6.55 -23.25
N PRO A 76 -21.03 -6.80 -21.95
CA PRO A 76 -19.91 -7.59 -21.48
C PRO A 76 -19.93 -8.97 -22.15
N LYS A 77 -18.94 -9.24 -23.00
CA LYS A 77 -18.70 -10.55 -23.58
C LYS A 77 -17.63 -11.26 -22.77
N PRO A 78 -17.77 -12.57 -22.51
CA PRO A 78 -16.67 -13.35 -21.95
C PRO A 78 -15.44 -13.22 -22.85
N ALA A 79 -14.26 -13.05 -22.24
CA ALA A 79 -13.00 -13.10 -22.97
C ALA A 79 -12.80 -14.51 -23.55
N SER A 80 -12.32 -14.58 -24.79
CA SER A 80 -11.87 -15.83 -25.40
C SER A 80 -10.62 -16.37 -24.70
N GLU A 81 -10.36 -17.68 -24.82
CA GLU A 81 -9.15 -18.32 -24.27
C GLU A 81 -7.87 -17.64 -24.75
N LYS A 82 -7.86 -17.17 -26.01
CA LYS A 82 -6.73 -16.45 -26.59
C LYS A 82 -6.51 -15.09 -25.92
N GLU A 83 -7.58 -14.37 -25.57
CA GLU A 83 -7.49 -13.09 -24.88
C GLU A 83 -7.01 -13.27 -23.43
N VAL A 84 -7.49 -14.33 -22.75
CA VAL A 84 -7.00 -14.70 -21.42
C VAL A 84 -5.51 -15.03 -21.47
N ALA A 85 -5.08 -15.87 -22.42
CA ALA A 85 -3.66 -16.24 -22.54
C ALA A 85 -2.74 -15.03 -22.78
N LYS A 86 -3.17 -14.07 -23.62
CA LYS A 86 -2.43 -12.83 -23.86
C LYS A 86 -2.37 -11.94 -22.61
N PHE A 87 -3.48 -11.82 -21.89
CA PHE A 87 -3.51 -11.09 -20.63
C PHE A 87 -2.56 -11.74 -19.61
N ASP A 88 -2.57 -13.05 -19.46
CA ASP A 88 -1.72 -13.77 -18.52
C ASP A 88 -0.22 -13.61 -18.85
N GLU A 89 0.14 -13.67 -20.14
CA GLU A 89 1.51 -13.42 -20.60
C GLU A 89 1.96 -12.00 -20.28
N ALA A 90 1.13 -10.99 -20.60
CA ALA A 90 1.41 -9.61 -20.25
C ALA A 90 1.49 -9.41 -18.72
N ASN A 91 0.58 -10.02 -17.97
CA ASN A 91 0.49 -9.88 -16.51
C ASN A 91 1.73 -10.42 -15.80
N ARG A 92 2.30 -11.55 -16.26
CA ARG A 92 3.57 -12.08 -15.72
C ARG A 92 4.73 -11.09 -15.80
N ILE A 93 4.71 -10.18 -16.78
CA ILE A 93 5.73 -9.14 -16.98
C ILE A 93 5.37 -7.88 -16.20
N CYS A 94 4.11 -7.45 -16.29
CA CYS A 94 3.66 -6.15 -15.80
C CYS A 94 3.36 -6.12 -14.30
N GLU A 95 2.81 -7.20 -13.73
CA GLU A 95 2.40 -7.25 -12.32
C GLU A 95 3.58 -7.03 -11.36
N PRO A 96 4.73 -7.73 -11.51
CA PRO A 96 5.86 -7.56 -10.59
C PRO A 96 6.49 -6.17 -10.64
N GLN A 97 6.24 -5.40 -11.69
CA GLN A 97 6.88 -4.10 -11.91
C GLN A 97 5.97 -2.92 -11.58
N TYR A 98 4.67 -3.04 -11.87
CA TYR A 98 3.77 -1.88 -11.92
C TYR A 98 2.47 -2.04 -11.13
N PHE A 99 2.02 -3.26 -10.84
CA PHE A 99 0.75 -3.43 -10.12
C PHE A 99 0.89 -2.87 -8.70
N PRO A 100 -0.04 -2.05 -8.19
CA PRO A 100 0.11 -1.47 -6.85
C PRO A 100 0.34 -2.55 -5.77
N LEU A 101 1.17 -2.23 -4.79
CA LEU A 101 1.30 -3.04 -3.57
C LEU A 101 0.10 -2.77 -2.66
N PRO A 102 -0.38 -3.77 -1.90
CA PRO A 102 -1.47 -3.56 -0.94
C PRO A 102 -1.04 -2.58 0.18
N PRO A 103 -1.98 -2.09 1.00
CA PRO A 103 -1.64 -1.35 2.22
C PRO A 103 -0.66 -2.14 3.08
N TRP A 104 0.31 -1.46 3.69
CA TRP A 104 1.37 -2.13 4.45
C TRP A 104 0.81 -3.01 5.58
N GLU A 105 -0.26 -2.57 6.22
CA GLU A 105 -0.98 -3.29 7.28
C GLU A 105 -1.61 -4.61 6.80
N LYS A 106 -1.79 -4.76 5.48
CA LYS A 106 -2.44 -5.92 4.83
C LYS A 106 -1.47 -6.67 3.90
N ASP A 107 -0.20 -6.29 3.88
CA ASP A 107 0.82 -6.91 3.04
C ASP A 107 1.33 -8.20 3.70
N PRO A 108 1.31 -9.36 3.00
CA PRO A 108 1.91 -10.60 3.52
C PRO A 108 3.39 -10.50 3.91
N ALA A 109 4.14 -9.54 3.34
CA ALA A 109 5.52 -9.28 3.69
C ALA A 109 5.67 -8.52 5.03
N ASN A 110 4.59 -7.93 5.55
CA ASN A 110 4.58 -7.30 6.87
C ASN A 110 4.37 -8.37 7.96
N PRO A 111 5.33 -8.59 8.88
CA PRO A 111 5.19 -9.59 9.94
C PRO A 111 4.02 -9.29 10.89
N GLU A 112 3.56 -8.04 10.96
CA GLU A 112 2.44 -7.64 11.82
C GLU A 112 1.06 -7.75 11.15
N ALA A 113 0.99 -8.06 9.85
CA ALA A 113 -0.28 -8.06 9.10
C ALA A 113 -1.31 -9.01 9.69
N LYS A 114 -0.87 -10.17 10.20
CA LYS A 114 -1.76 -11.15 10.84
C LYS A 114 -2.34 -10.63 12.15
N ASP A 115 -1.55 -9.90 12.93
CA ASP A 115 -2.05 -9.29 14.16
C ASP A 115 -2.96 -8.11 13.85
N PHE A 116 -2.65 -7.32 12.82
CA PHE A 116 -3.52 -6.25 12.34
C PHE A 116 -4.91 -6.79 11.97
N ALA A 117 -4.98 -7.87 11.19
CA ALA A 117 -6.24 -8.52 10.83
C ALA A 117 -7.06 -8.96 12.05
N ARG A 118 -6.41 -9.56 13.06
CA ARG A 118 -7.06 -9.95 14.33
C ARG A 118 -7.64 -8.76 15.08
N ASP A 119 -6.93 -7.64 15.14
CA ASP A 119 -7.41 -6.43 15.81
C ASP A 119 -8.57 -5.78 15.05
N VAL A 120 -8.56 -5.80 13.72
CA VAL A 120 -9.70 -5.34 12.92
C VAL A 120 -10.92 -6.23 13.18
N VAL A 121 -10.77 -7.56 13.19
CA VAL A 121 -11.87 -8.48 13.56
C VAL A 121 -12.39 -8.20 14.97
N LYS A 122 -11.51 -7.91 15.93
CA LYS A 122 -11.91 -7.51 17.29
C LYS A 122 -12.73 -6.21 17.29
N CYS A 123 -12.32 -5.21 16.52
CA CYS A 123 -13.08 -3.97 16.33
C CYS A 123 -14.47 -4.24 15.75
N LEU A 124 -14.56 -5.07 14.71
CA LEU A 124 -15.83 -5.43 14.05
C LEU A 124 -16.79 -6.15 15.00
N LYS A 125 -16.28 -7.13 15.75
CA LYS A 125 -17.06 -7.83 16.80
C LYS A 125 -17.55 -6.85 17.87
N GLY A 126 -16.67 -5.95 18.32
CA GLY A 126 -17.03 -4.90 19.28
C GLY A 126 -18.10 -3.94 18.77
N LYS A 127 -18.23 -3.76 17.45
CA LYS A 127 -19.28 -2.96 16.82
C LYS A 127 -20.55 -3.76 16.49
N GLY A 128 -20.58 -5.07 16.72
CA GLY A 128 -21.78 -5.90 16.57
C GLY A 128 -21.83 -6.79 15.32
N VAL A 129 -20.73 -6.89 14.55
CA VAL A 129 -20.63 -7.88 13.47
C VAL A 129 -20.48 -9.26 14.09
N LYS A 130 -21.45 -10.14 13.86
CA LYS A 130 -21.53 -11.43 14.57
C LYS A 130 -20.66 -12.50 13.92
N TYR A 131 -20.79 -12.69 12.61
CA TYR A 131 -20.05 -13.70 11.85
C TYR A 131 -18.93 -13.01 11.07
N VAL A 132 -17.80 -12.85 11.74
CA VAL A 132 -16.58 -12.24 11.20
C VAL A 132 -15.34 -12.91 11.78
N GLU A 133 -14.42 -13.30 10.90
CA GLU A 133 -13.21 -14.04 11.26
C GLU A 133 -12.04 -13.64 10.36
N VAL A 134 -10.82 -13.98 10.78
CA VAL A 134 -9.65 -13.93 9.89
C VAL A 134 -9.68 -15.20 9.04
N SER A 135 -9.49 -15.06 7.73
CA SER A 135 -9.45 -16.16 6.78
C SER A 135 -8.20 -17.03 6.95
N ASP A 136 -8.13 -18.17 6.26
CA ASP A 136 -7.03 -19.14 6.37
C ASP A 136 -5.65 -18.56 6.00
N ASP A 137 -5.60 -17.52 5.15
CA ASP A 137 -4.37 -16.80 4.81
C ASP A 137 -3.79 -16.00 6.01
N GLY A 138 -4.59 -15.81 7.06
CA GLY A 138 -4.24 -15.07 8.27
C GLY A 138 -4.31 -13.55 8.14
N ILE A 139 -4.73 -13.00 7.00
CA ILE A 139 -4.74 -11.55 6.71
C ILE A 139 -6.12 -11.07 6.23
N SER A 140 -6.78 -11.85 5.38
CA SER A 140 -8.10 -11.50 4.84
C SER A 140 -9.19 -11.63 5.89
N ILE A 141 -10.23 -10.79 5.81
CA ILE A 141 -11.38 -10.82 6.73
C ILE A 141 -12.54 -11.52 6.04
N ALA A 142 -13.01 -12.62 6.62
CA ALA A 142 -14.18 -13.35 6.18
C ALA A 142 -15.43 -12.84 6.90
N LEU A 143 -16.55 -12.74 6.18
CA LEU A 143 -17.84 -12.29 6.70
C LEU A 143 -18.93 -13.32 6.39
N GLY A 144 -19.94 -13.42 7.26
CA GLY A 144 -21.17 -14.20 7.00
C GLY A 144 -21.17 -15.61 7.57
N GLY A 145 -20.00 -16.19 7.89
CA GLY A 145 -19.90 -17.56 8.40
C GLY A 145 -20.45 -18.61 7.45
N ASP A 146 -20.66 -19.83 7.94
CA ASP A 146 -21.06 -20.99 7.12
C ASP A 146 -22.40 -20.78 6.37
N ASP A 147 -23.31 -20.00 6.95
CA ASP A 147 -24.66 -19.77 6.42
C ASP A 147 -24.77 -18.51 5.55
N ASN A 148 -23.67 -17.79 5.25
CA ASN A 148 -23.69 -16.53 4.51
C ASN A 148 -24.66 -15.49 5.10
N ASP A 149 -24.56 -15.22 6.41
CA ASP A 149 -25.41 -14.25 7.11
C ASP A 149 -25.31 -12.85 6.48
N ALA A 150 -26.36 -12.47 5.74
CA ALA A 150 -26.41 -11.22 4.97
C ALA A 150 -26.21 -9.97 5.84
N ARG A 151 -26.68 -10.02 7.10
CA ARG A 151 -26.51 -8.90 8.04
C ARG A 151 -25.05 -8.69 8.40
N SER A 152 -24.32 -9.75 8.75
CA SER A 152 -22.89 -9.67 9.08
C SER A 152 -22.06 -9.27 7.86
N ILE A 153 -22.43 -9.72 6.66
CA ILE A 153 -21.79 -9.29 5.41
C ILE A 153 -21.97 -7.79 5.19
N SER A 154 -23.21 -7.30 5.15
CA SER A 154 -23.48 -5.88 4.91
C SER A 154 -22.82 -4.99 5.98
N MET A 155 -23.03 -5.32 7.24
CA MET A 155 -22.48 -4.54 8.36
C MET A 155 -20.95 -4.62 8.42
N GLY A 156 -20.36 -5.76 8.09
CA GLY A 156 -18.91 -5.90 8.00
C GLY A 156 -18.32 -5.04 6.91
N MET A 157 -18.86 -5.10 5.70
CA MET A 157 -18.42 -4.28 4.56
C MET A 157 -18.46 -2.78 4.86
N ASP A 158 -19.51 -2.32 5.53
CA ASP A 158 -19.66 -0.91 5.92
C ASP A 158 -18.63 -0.48 6.98
N LEU A 159 -18.28 -1.38 7.91
CA LEU A 159 -17.46 -1.04 9.08
C LEU A 159 -15.96 -1.33 8.92
N ILE A 160 -15.56 -2.23 8.00
CA ILE A 160 -14.16 -2.63 7.80
C ILE A 160 -13.24 -1.43 7.61
N PRO A 161 -13.48 -0.49 6.68
CA PRO A 161 -12.53 0.61 6.45
C PRO A 161 -12.34 1.49 7.70
N GLY A 162 -13.39 1.68 8.49
CA GLY A 162 -13.33 2.42 9.74
C GLY A 162 -12.54 1.69 10.83
N CYS A 163 -12.72 0.38 10.96
CA CYS A 163 -11.96 -0.44 11.89
C CYS A 163 -10.49 -0.56 11.49
N GLU A 164 -10.18 -0.72 10.20
CA GLU A 164 -8.80 -0.74 9.69
C GLU A 164 -8.06 0.55 10.05
N ARG A 165 -8.64 1.72 9.76
CA ARG A 165 -8.03 3.02 10.09
C ARG A 165 -7.89 3.24 11.60
N ALA A 166 -8.89 2.85 12.39
CA ALA A 166 -8.83 2.98 13.85
C ALA A 166 -7.71 2.11 14.44
N THR A 167 -7.61 0.85 14.02
CA THR A 167 -6.54 -0.05 14.44
C THR A 167 -5.16 0.48 14.05
N ALA A 168 -5.00 0.93 12.79
CA ALA A 168 -3.74 1.48 12.31
C ALA A 168 -3.30 2.72 13.11
N ALA A 169 -4.25 3.59 13.50
CA ALA A 169 -3.96 4.77 14.31
C ALA A 169 -3.44 4.43 15.72
N THR A 170 -3.80 3.27 16.27
CA THR A 170 -3.42 2.84 17.64
C THR A 170 -2.11 2.04 17.72
N ARG A 171 -1.59 1.57 16.58
CA ARG A 171 -0.39 0.72 16.49
C ARG A 171 0.92 1.49 16.22
N LYS A 172 0.88 2.82 16.34
CA LYS A 172 2.04 3.70 16.08
C LYS A 172 3.06 3.69 17.21
#